data_AF-X0YAQ8-F1
#
_entry.id   AF-X0YAQ8-F1
#
_cell.length_a   1.000
_cell.length_b   1.000
_cell.length_c   1.000
_cell.angle_alpha   90.00
_cell.angle_beta   90.00
_cell.angle_gamma   90.00
#
_symmetry.space_group_name_H-M   'P 1'
#
loop_
_entity.id
_entity.type
_entity.pdbx_description
1 polymer ?
#
loop_
_entity_poly.entity_id
_entity_poly.type
_entity_poly.pdbx_seq_one_letter_code
_entity_poly.pdbx_strand_id
1 'polypeptide(L)'
;PVIESIRDCDFVILVTEPTPFGLNDLKLAVDMVRALEIPFAVVINRADVGDDKVQLYCSDNGIAILEQIPDDRRIAEAYSRGEMVCEVLPEYESLFAGLLNKVAEEVKIRADRVEISDHEQKRN
;
A
#
# COMPACT_ATOMS: atom_id res chain seq x y z
N PRO A 1 17.80 3.15 -8.13
CA PRO A 1 16.71 4.13 -8.35
C PRO A 1 15.37 3.45 -8.08
N VAL A 2 14.35 4.13 -7.54
CA VAL A 2 13.07 3.50 -7.14
C VAL A 2 12.41 2.71 -8.28
N ILE A 3 12.45 3.25 -9.50
CA ILE A 3 11.93 2.57 -10.70
C ILE A 3 12.55 1.19 -10.92
N GLU A 4 13.87 1.06 -10.75
CA GLU A 4 14.57 -0.23 -10.94
C GLU A 4 14.19 -1.22 -9.84
N SER A 5 13.95 -0.75 -8.62
CA SER A 5 13.55 -1.58 -7.49
C SER A 5 12.16 -2.20 -7.63
N ILE A 6 11.29 -1.64 -8.49
CA ILE A 6 9.90 -2.07 -8.60
C ILE A 6 9.53 -2.68 -9.95
N ARG A 7 10.41 -2.64 -10.95
CA ARG A 7 10.08 -3.01 -12.35
C ARG A 7 9.52 -4.43 -12.49
N ASP A 8 10.07 -5.38 -11.71
CA ASP A 8 9.69 -6.79 -11.78
C ASP A 8 8.77 -7.22 -10.62
N CYS A 9 8.12 -6.27 -9.94
CA CYS A 9 7.19 -6.56 -8.86
C CYS A 9 5.77 -6.83 -9.39
N ASP A 10 5.11 -7.86 -8.86
CA ASP A 10 3.71 -8.15 -9.17
C ASP A 10 2.73 -7.11 -8.57
N PHE A 11 3.17 -6.42 -7.52
CA PHE A 11 2.35 -5.48 -6.77
C PHE A 11 3.22 -4.49 -5.98
N VAL A 12 2.74 -3.25 -5.87
CA VAL A 12 3.38 -2.20 -5.06
C VAL A 12 2.45 -1.74 -3.94
N ILE A 13 2.98 -1.63 -2.73
CA ILE A 13 2.29 -0.96 -1.62
C ILE A 13 2.93 0.41 -1.43
N LEU A 14 2.15 1.46 -1.62
CA LEU A 14 2.57 2.83 -1.35
C LEU A 14 2.22 3.18 0.10
N VAL A 15 3.22 3.52 0.90
CA VAL A 15 3.02 3.97 2.28
C VAL A 15 3.12 5.48 2.33
N THR A 16 2.14 6.14 2.94
CA THR A 16 2.14 7.60 3.13
C THR A 16 1.63 7.97 4.53
N GLU A 17 1.69 9.25 4.89
CA GLU A 17 1.03 9.82 6.07
C GLU A 17 0.05 10.92 5.66
N PRO A 18 -1.00 11.22 6.45
CA PRO A 18 -2.05 12.19 6.12
C PRO A 18 -1.60 13.66 6.23
N THR A 19 -0.37 13.96 5.83
CA THR A 19 0.18 15.32 5.80
C THR A 19 0.18 15.90 4.38
N PRO A 20 0.20 17.24 4.20
CA PRO A 20 0.28 17.84 2.86
C PRO A 20 1.50 17.36 2.06
N PHE A 21 2.62 17.09 2.74
CA PHE A 21 3.83 16.55 2.12
C PHE A 21 3.63 15.09 1.72
N GLY A 22 3.11 14.25 2.63
CA GLY A 22 2.78 12.85 2.33
C GLY A 22 1.82 12.71 1.14
N LEU A 23 0.83 13.60 1.01
CA LEU A 23 -0.08 13.63 -0.14
C LEU A 23 0.63 14.01 -1.45
N ASN A 24 1.54 14.99 -1.43
CA ASN A 24 2.28 15.38 -2.63
C ASN A 24 3.20 14.25 -3.10
N ASP A 25 3.93 13.63 -2.17
CA ASP A 25 4.82 12.51 -2.48
C ASP A 25 4.01 11.28 -2.96
N LEU A 26 2.86 11.01 -2.34
CA LEU A 26 1.95 9.96 -2.79
C LEU A 26 1.50 10.18 -4.23
N LYS A 27 1.11 11.40 -4.61
CA LYS A 27 0.67 11.70 -5.99
C LYS A 27 1.76 11.37 -7.01
N LEU A 28 3.00 11.79 -6.73
CA LEU A 28 4.14 11.49 -7.62
C LEU A 28 4.41 9.98 -7.71
N ALA A 29 4.33 9.27 -6.58
CA ALA A 29 4.51 7.82 -6.56
C ALA A 29 3.39 7.11 -7.33
N VAL A 30 2.13 7.53 -7.17
CA VAL A 30 0.96 7.03 -7.91
C VAL A 30 1.13 7.21 -9.41
N ASP A 31 1.54 8.41 -9.86
CA ASP A 31 1.76 8.68 -11.28
C ASP A 31 2.86 7.78 -11.85
N MET A 32 3.95 7.56 -11.09
CA MET A 32 5.03 6.67 -11.48
C MET A 32 4.56 5.21 -11.60
N VAL A 33 3.89 4.63 -10.59
CA VAL A 33 3.46 3.23 -10.63
C VAL A 33 2.39 2.99 -11.71
N ARG A 34 1.52 3.98 -11.96
CA ARG A 34 0.57 3.95 -13.08
C ARG A 34 1.28 3.95 -14.43
N ALA A 35 2.31 4.78 -14.60
CA ALA A 35 3.09 4.82 -15.85
C ALA A 35 3.87 3.54 -16.13
N LEU A 36 4.20 2.78 -15.08
CA LEU A 36 4.82 1.45 -15.18
C LEU A 36 3.78 0.32 -15.31
N GLU A 37 2.49 0.65 -15.26
CA GLU A 37 1.38 -0.30 -15.33
C GLU A 37 1.43 -1.38 -14.23
N ILE A 38 2.04 -1.07 -13.08
CA ILE A 38 2.18 -2.00 -11.97
C ILE A 38 0.96 -1.86 -11.04
N PRO A 39 0.27 -2.97 -10.70
CA PRO A 39 -0.76 -2.99 -9.68
C PRO A 39 -0.29 -2.41 -8.35
N PHE A 40 -1.13 -1.61 -7.69
CA PHE A 40 -0.77 -1.04 -6.40
C PHE A 40 -1.97 -0.75 -5.50
N ALA A 41 -1.68 -0.55 -4.22
CA ALA A 41 -2.59 -0.01 -3.22
C ALA A 41 -1.84 0.85 -2.20
N VAL A 42 -2.57 1.49 -1.29
CA VAL A 42 -2.04 2.42 -0.30
C VAL A 42 -2.19 1.87 1.12
N VAL A 43 -1.19 2.13 1.96
CA VAL A 43 -1.28 2.04 3.43
C VAL A 43 -1.04 3.44 3.98
N ILE A 44 -1.93 3.90 4.85
CA ILE A 44 -1.78 5.18 5.54
C ILE A 44 -1.12 4.92 6.89
N ASN A 45 0.13 5.31 7.02
CA ASN A 45 0.87 5.31 8.27
C ASN A 45 0.61 6.60 9.06
N ARG A 46 0.71 6.55 10.38
CA ARG A 46 0.45 7.70 11.27
C ARG A 46 -0.91 8.35 10.98
N ALA A 47 -1.92 7.51 10.81
CA ALA A 47 -3.21 7.88 10.22
C ALA A 47 -4.01 8.94 11.01
N ASP A 48 -3.63 9.22 12.25
CA ASP A 48 -4.24 10.17 13.20
C ASP A 48 -3.54 11.53 13.29
N VAL A 49 -2.44 11.76 12.56
CA VAL A 49 -1.61 12.98 12.67
C VAL A 49 -2.08 14.14 11.78
N GLY A 50 -3.02 13.90 10.87
CA GLY A 50 -3.32 14.81 9.77
C GLY A 50 -4.80 14.93 9.41
N ASP A 51 -5.06 15.25 8.15
CA ASP A 51 -6.41 15.43 7.62
C ASP A 51 -6.82 14.32 6.65
N ASP A 52 -8.08 14.34 6.25
CA ASP A 52 -8.71 13.28 5.46
C ASP A 52 -8.33 13.36 3.96
N LYS A 53 -7.42 14.25 3.55
CA LYS A 53 -7.16 14.51 2.12
C LYS A 53 -6.51 13.32 1.42
N VAL A 54 -5.73 12.50 2.12
CA VAL A 54 -5.15 11.29 1.53
C VAL A 54 -6.25 10.28 1.24
N GLN A 55 -7.19 10.10 2.16
CA GLN A 55 -8.34 9.21 2.01
C GLN A 55 -9.24 9.68 0.86
N LEU A 56 -9.54 10.98 0.82
CA LEU A 56 -10.31 11.60 -0.28
C LEU A 56 -9.61 11.42 -1.62
N TYR A 57 -8.30 11.71 -1.70
CA TYR A 57 -7.52 11.52 -2.91
C TYR A 57 -7.55 10.06 -3.39
N CYS A 58 -7.37 9.10 -2.48
CA CYS A 58 -7.42 7.67 -2.84
C CYS A 58 -8.81 7.29 -3.35
N SER A 59 -9.88 7.71 -2.67
CA SER A 59 -11.26 7.49 -3.08
C SER A 59 -11.55 8.07 -4.47
N ASP A 60 -11.20 9.33 -4.71
CA ASP A 60 -11.42 10.04 -5.97
C ASP A 60 -10.66 9.41 -7.14
N ASN A 61 -9.58 8.69 -6.85
CA ASN A 61 -8.72 8.03 -7.83
C ASN A 61 -8.94 6.52 -7.93
N GLY A 62 -9.92 5.96 -7.19
CA GLY A 62 -10.19 4.52 -7.16
C GLY A 62 -9.02 3.68 -6.63
N ILE A 63 -8.23 4.24 -5.71
CA ILE A 63 -7.07 3.59 -5.11
C ILE A 63 -7.49 2.90 -3.81
N ALA A 64 -7.25 1.59 -3.71
CA ALA A 64 -7.55 0.83 -2.50
C ALA A 64 -6.63 1.27 -1.35
N ILE A 65 -7.21 1.48 -0.17
CA ILE A 65 -6.47 1.63 1.08
C ILE A 65 -6.56 0.29 1.82
N LEU A 66 -5.44 -0.41 1.96
CA LEU A 66 -5.41 -1.73 2.58
C LEU A 66 -5.37 -1.66 4.10
N GLU A 67 -4.71 -0.66 4.66
CA GLU A 67 -4.60 -0.51 6.11
C GLU A 67 -4.36 0.95 6.52
N GLN A 68 -4.76 1.27 7.75
CA GLN A 68 -4.46 2.54 8.40
C GLN A 68 -3.79 2.25 9.75
N ILE A 69 -2.52 2.65 9.87
CA ILE A 69 -1.70 2.40 11.06
C ILE A 69 -1.64 3.70 11.88
N PRO A 70 -2.01 3.71 13.17
CA PRO A 70 -1.99 4.91 14.01
C PRO A 70 -0.55 5.36 14.35
N ASP A 71 -0.38 6.62 14.76
CA ASP A 71 0.88 7.17 15.26
C ASP A 71 1.14 6.67 16.69
N ASP A 72 1.67 5.46 16.78
CA ASP A 72 1.95 4.80 18.05
C ASP A 72 3.43 4.91 18.42
N ARG A 73 3.71 5.70 19.46
CA ARG A 73 5.08 5.88 19.98
C ARG A 73 5.75 4.57 20.37
N ARG A 74 5.00 3.54 20.75
CA ARG A 74 5.54 2.22 21.12
C ARG A 74 6.26 1.55 19.94
N ILE A 75 5.83 1.83 18.70
CA ILE A 75 6.51 1.38 17.47
C ILE A 75 7.90 2.00 17.38
N ALA A 76 8.00 3.32 17.56
CA ALA A 76 9.26 4.05 17.48
C ALA A 76 10.22 3.61 18.60
N GLU A 77 9.70 3.36 19.81
CA GLU A 77 10.46 2.86 20.94
C GLU A 77 11.02 1.46 20.68
N ALA A 78 10.20 0.52 20.17
CA ALA A 78 10.65 -0.83 19.80
C ALA A 78 11.73 -0.78 18.73
N TYR A 79 11.51 -0.01 17.66
CA TYR A 79 12.49 0.21 16.60
C TYR A 79 13.81 0.79 17.14
N SER A 80 13.75 1.73 18.09
CA SER A 80 14.96 2.34 18.70
C SER A 80 15.81 1.34 19.48
N ARG A 81 15.21 0.24 19.94
CA ARG A 81 15.88 -0.87 20.63
C ARG A 81 16.31 -2.01 19.70
N GLY A 82 16.03 -1.90 18.40
CA GLY A 82 16.27 -2.97 17.43
C GLY A 82 15.30 -4.15 17.56
N GLU A 83 14.17 -3.95 18.22
CA GLU A 83 13.13 -4.97 18.42
C GLU A 83 12.13 -4.93 17.26
N MET A 84 11.68 -6.11 16.82
CA MET A 84 10.63 -6.20 15.81
C MET A 84 9.28 -5.89 16.47
N VAL A 85 8.54 -4.93 15.91
CA VAL A 85 7.24 -4.49 16.43
C VAL A 85 6.27 -5.64 16.61
N CYS A 86 6.24 -6.59 15.66
CA CYS A 86 5.39 -7.78 15.72
C CYS A 86 5.69 -8.70 16.91
N GLU A 87 6.92 -8.68 17.43
CA GLU A 87 7.31 -9.54 18.56
C GLU A 87 6.97 -8.90 19.91
N VAL A 88 7.01 -7.56 19.98
CA VAL A 88 6.82 -6.82 21.23
C VAL A 88 5.42 -6.22 21.41
N LEU A 89 4.67 -6.09 20.32
CA LEU A 89 3.28 -5.58 20.33
C LEU A 89 2.39 -6.54 19.50
N PRO A 90 1.75 -7.53 20.14
CA PRO A 90 0.96 -8.56 19.47
C PRO A 90 -0.19 -8.03 18.59
N GLU A 91 -0.73 -6.85 18.91
CA GLU A 91 -1.73 -6.19 18.08
C GLU A 91 -1.22 -5.86 16.67
N TYR A 92 0.07 -5.56 16.53
CA TYR A 92 0.69 -5.27 15.23
C TYR A 92 1.03 -6.55 14.46
N GLU A 93 1.34 -7.65 15.15
CA GLU A 93 1.45 -8.96 14.49
C GLU A 93 0.14 -9.30 13.75
N SER A 94 -0.99 -9.15 14.45
CA SER A 94 -2.32 -9.39 13.88
C SER A 94 -2.64 -8.42 12.74
N LEU A 95 -2.29 -7.14 12.90
CA LEU A 95 -2.47 -6.12 11.87
C LEU A 95 -1.69 -6.46 10.59
N PHE A 96 -0.40 -6.77 10.71
CA PHE A 96 0.45 -7.06 9.54
C PHE A 96 0.08 -8.39 8.88
N ALA A 97 -0.33 -9.39 9.66
CA ALA A 97 -0.89 -10.64 9.09
C ALA A 97 -2.18 -10.35 8.29
N GLY A 98 -3.05 -9.49 8.81
CA GLY A 98 -4.25 -9.03 8.10
C GLY A 98 -3.92 -8.28 6.82
N LEU A 99 -2.95 -7.36 6.86
CA LEU A 99 -2.47 -6.63 5.69
C LEU A 99 -1.90 -7.58 4.62
N LEU A 100 -1.10 -8.58 5.01
CA LEU A 100 -0.56 -9.57 4.09
C LEU A 100 -1.67 -10.35 3.36
N ASN A 101 -2.74 -10.72 4.08
CA ASN A 101 -3.90 -11.39 3.47
C ASN A 101 -4.59 -10.49 2.44
N LYS A 102 -4.83 -9.21 2.76
CA LYS A 102 -5.43 -8.24 1.83
C LYS A 102 -4.57 -8.05 0.58
N VAL A 103 -3.24 -7.99 0.72
CA VAL A 103 -2.31 -7.91 -0.42
C VAL A 103 -2.42 -9.16 -1.29
N ALA A 104 -2.45 -10.34 -0.68
CA ALA A 104 -2.59 -11.60 -1.43
C ALA A 104 -3.92 -11.67 -2.20
N GLU A 105 -5.01 -11.14 -1.65
CA GLU A 105 -6.30 -11.03 -2.34
C GLU A 105 -6.23 -10.06 -3.53
N GLU A 106 -5.64 -8.88 -3.35
CA GLU A 106 -5.46 -7.88 -4.42
C GLU A 106 -4.64 -8.42 -5.60
N VAL A 107 -3.63 -9.24 -5.32
CA VAL A 107 -2.81 -9.91 -6.35
C VAL A 107 -3.62 -10.96 -7.09
N LYS A 108 -4.36 -11.83 -6.38
CA LYS A 108 -5.20 -12.87 -6.98
C LYS A 108 -6.29 -12.31 -7.88
N ILE A 109 -7.05 -11.32 -7.39
CA ILE A 109 -8.14 -10.68 -8.14
C ILE A 109 -7.64 -10.15 -9.49
N ARG A 110 -6.40 -9.65 -9.54
CA ARG A 110 -5.82 -9.10 -10.76
C ARG A 110 -5.26 -10.17 -11.68
N ALA A 111 -4.64 -11.22 -11.15
CA ALA A 111 -4.23 -12.38 -11.95
C ALA A 111 -5.43 -12.97 -12.72
N ASP A 112 -6.55 -13.18 -12.03
CA ASP A 112 -7.79 -13.71 -12.63
C ASP A 112 -8.33 -12.78 -13.75
N ARG A 113 -8.22 -11.46 -13.60
CA ARG A 113 -8.66 -10.49 -14.62
C ARG A 113 -7.79 -10.52 -15.89
N VAL A 114 -6.48 -10.67 -15.73
CA VAL A 114 -5.53 -10.75 -16.86
C VAL A 114 -5.79 -12.02 -17.68
N GLU A 115 -6.00 -13.16 -17.00
CA GLU A 115 -6.31 -14.43 -17.67
C GLU A 115 -7.60 -14.36 -18.50
N ILE A 116 -8.64 -13.70 -17.99
CA ILE A 116 -9.92 -13.53 -18.71
C ILE A 116 -9.72 -12.66 -19.97
N SER A 117 -9.00 -11.53 -19.87
CA SER A 117 -8.76 -10.65 -21.02
C SER A 117 -7.95 -11.32 -22.13
N ASP A 118 -6.96 -12.15 -21.78
CA ASP A 118 -6.15 -12.89 -22.75
C ASP A 118 -6.95 -13.99 -23.46
N HIS A 119 -7.93 -14.60 -22.78
CA HIS A 119 -8.81 -15.60 -23.37
C HIS A 119 -9.85 -15.02 -24.33
N GLU A 120 -10.34 -13.81 -24.10
CA GLU A 120 -11.27 -13.12 -25.00
C GLU A 120 -10.59 -12.61 -26.28
N GLN A 121 -9.34 -12.15 -26.20
CA GLN A 121 -8.58 -11.70 -27.37
C GLN A 121 -8.13 -12.84 -28.29
N LYS A 122 -7.97 -14.08 -27.78
CA LYS A 122 -7.60 -15.26 -28.60
C LYS A 122 -8.79 -15.91 -29.33
N ARG A 123 -10.03 -15.47 -29.09
CA ARG A 123 -11.24 -15.99 -29.73
C ARG A 123 -11.75 -15.16 -30.92
N ASN A 124 -11.13 -14.01 -31.20
CA ASN A 124 -11.37 -13.18 -32.38
C ASN A 124 -10.17 -13.22 -33.33
#